data_AF-A0A182Q0C5-F1
#
_entry.id   AF-A0A182Q0C5-F1
#
_cell.length_a   1.000
_cell.length_b   1.000
_cell.length_c   1.000
_cell.angle_alpha   90.00
_cell.angle_beta   90.00
_cell.angle_gamma   90.00
#
_symmetry.space_group_name_H-M   'P 1'
#
loop_
_entity.id
_entity.type
_entity.pdbx_description
1 polymer ?
#
loop_
_entity_poly.entity_id
_entity_poly.type
_entity_poly.pdbx_seq_one_letter_code
_entity_poly.pdbx_strand_id
1 'polypeptide(L)'
;LRVSFIRWIYFLLAKLSIIDNPPDEFYTIIKNNRSLFLHVDSPVTLVIIMSLILITGMPGVGKTTIMRKLSDELLTRHLPITGFYTEEVRDTRSGDRLGFDVVTFTGERAPLARIGSRAPCVGRYSVCVAEFEHLALPALDARRQLPKTGALLLDEIGRMELKSSAFIGRMNAIVREVTAGKLPFIATIPLKAAGMDVIEQLKRITGCQIFHVKPSNREQMYDEVRKAALLMIGTVLPR
;
A
#
# COMPACT_ATOMS: atom_id res chain seq x y z
N LEU A 1 17.64 18.54 -1.19
CA LEU A 1 17.22 17.12 -1.32
C LEU A 1 16.67 16.72 -2.70
N ARG A 2 16.16 17.64 -3.55
CA ARG A 2 15.64 17.30 -4.90
C ARG A 2 16.71 17.15 -6.00
N VAL A 3 17.85 17.85 -5.90
CA VAL A 3 18.93 17.81 -6.91
C VAL A 3 19.77 16.52 -6.81
N SER A 4 19.99 16.00 -5.59
CA SER A 4 20.81 14.80 -5.38
C SER A 4 20.19 13.52 -5.92
N PHE A 5 18.85 13.40 -5.94
CA PHE A 5 18.17 12.20 -6.44
C PHE A 5 18.23 12.11 -7.98
N ILE A 6 18.12 13.26 -8.65
CA ILE A 6 18.24 13.35 -10.11
C ILE A 6 19.70 13.07 -10.53
N ARG A 7 20.68 13.64 -9.82
CA ARG A 7 22.10 13.29 -9.99
C ARG A 7 22.37 11.80 -9.77
N TRP A 8 21.67 11.16 -8.83
CA TRP A 8 21.82 9.72 -8.57
C TRP A 8 21.25 8.86 -9.70
N ILE A 9 20.09 9.22 -10.27
CA ILE A 9 19.52 8.55 -11.45
C ILE A 9 20.48 8.68 -12.64
N TYR A 10 21.01 9.87 -12.89
CA TYR A 10 22.02 10.10 -13.93
C TYR A 10 23.28 9.24 -13.71
N PHE A 11 23.79 9.20 -12.48
CA PHE A 11 24.96 8.38 -12.14
C PHE A 11 24.70 6.88 -12.36
N LEU A 12 23.48 6.40 -12.05
CA LEU A 12 23.09 5.02 -12.28
C LEU A 12 22.98 4.70 -13.79
N LEU A 13 22.40 5.60 -14.58
CA LEU A 13 22.25 5.43 -16.03
C LEU A 13 23.60 5.49 -16.75
N ALA A 14 24.52 6.38 -16.34
CA ALA A 14 25.88 6.46 -16.87
C ALA A 14 26.70 5.20 -16.52
N LYS A 15 26.54 4.67 -15.31
CA LYS A 15 27.20 3.42 -14.88
C LYS A 15 26.70 2.17 -15.64
N LEU A 16 25.48 2.24 -16.17
CA LEU A 16 24.89 1.20 -17.01
C LEU A 16 25.16 1.42 -18.52
N SER A 17 25.99 2.41 -18.88
CA SER A 17 26.29 2.79 -20.27
C SER A 17 25.06 3.18 -21.10
N ILE A 18 23.99 3.61 -20.43
CA ILE A 18 22.73 4.01 -21.08
C ILE A 18 22.84 5.45 -21.62
N ILE A 19 23.66 6.29 -20.99
CA ILE A 19 23.91 7.69 -21.36
C ILE A 19 25.39 8.05 -21.11
N ASP A 20 25.93 8.97 -21.91
CA ASP A 20 27.24 9.59 -21.65
C ASP A 20 27.11 10.78 -20.66
N ASN A 21 28.22 11.16 -20.01
CA ASN A 21 28.32 12.14 -18.91
C ASN A 21 27.42 13.40 -19.08
N PRO A 22 26.86 13.97 -17.99
CA PRO A 22 25.73 14.90 -18.09
C PRO A 22 26.13 16.28 -18.64
N PRO A 23 25.35 16.88 -19.57
CA PRO A 23 25.30 18.33 -19.74
C PRO A 23 24.48 18.98 -18.61
N ASP A 24 24.83 20.21 -18.25
CA ASP A 24 24.34 20.89 -17.04
C ASP A 24 22.85 21.29 -17.04
N GLU A 25 22.16 21.29 -18.17
CA GLU A 25 20.73 21.63 -18.25
C GLU A 25 20.06 20.79 -19.35
N PHE A 26 18.72 20.76 -19.40
CA PHE A 26 17.85 20.04 -20.36
C PHE A 26 17.28 18.68 -19.91
N TYR A 27 16.18 18.73 -19.15
CA TYR A 27 15.21 17.64 -19.05
C TYR A 27 13.78 18.19 -19.08
N THR A 28 12.87 17.52 -19.79
CA THR A 28 11.43 17.85 -19.76
C THR A 28 10.69 16.80 -18.95
N ILE A 29 10.01 17.23 -17.88
CA ILE A 29 9.13 16.37 -17.08
C ILE A 29 7.71 16.48 -17.66
N ILE A 30 7.26 15.45 -18.36
CA ILE A 30 5.85 15.36 -18.78
C ILE A 30 5.12 14.52 -17.74
N LYS A 31 4.09 15.09 -17.12
CA LYS A 31 3.29 14.40 -16.10
C LYS A 31 1.95 14.04 -16.73
N ASN A 32 1.67 12.75 -16.89
CA ASN A 32 0.33 12.27 -17.26
C ASN A 32 -0.26 11.47 -16.09
N ASN A 33 -1.57 11.21 -16.12
CA ASN A 33 -2.35 10.72 -14.96
C ASN A 33 -1.78 9.45 -14.27
N ARG A 34 -0.94 8.67 -14.95
CA ARG A 34 -0.30 7.46 -14.40
C ARG A 34 1.23 7.46 -14.43
N SER A 35 1.85 8.46 -15.08
CA SER A 35 3.22 8.37 -15.54
C SER A 35 3.98 9.68 -15.37
N LEU A 36 5.17 9.61 -14.77
CA LEU A 36 6.18 10.66 -14.94
C LEU A 36 7.05 10.27 -16.13
N PHE A 37 7.06 11.09 -17.17
CA PHE A 37 7.97 10.96 -18.30
C PHE A 37 9.14 11.89 -18.07
N LEU A 38 10.36 11.34 -18.04
CA LEU A 38 11.58 12.12 -18.16
C LEU A 38 12.05 11.97 -19.60
N HIS A 39 11.96 13.05 -20.37
CA HIS A 39 12.59 13.13 -21.68
C HIS A 39 14.02 13.63 -21.49
N VAL A 40 14.97 12.75 -21.78
CA VAL A 40 16.39 13.06 -21.95
C VAL A 40 16.60 12.97 -23.46
N ASP A 41 17.36 13.87 -24.11
CA ASP A 41 17.55 13.92 -25.57
C ASP A 41 18.39 12.74 -26.13
N SER A 42 18.01 11.52 -25.77
CA SER A 42 18.33 10.23 -26.38
C SER A 42 17.00 9.44 -26.48
N PRO A 43 16.88 8.34 -27.24
CA PRO A 43 15.57 7.70 -27.48
C PRO A 43 14.91 7.06 -26.25
N VAL A 44 15.45 7.26 -25.04
CA VAL A 44 14.99 6.65 -23.80
C VAL A 44 13.98 7.57 -23.09
N THR A 45 12.70 7.22 -23.19
CA THR A 45 11.65 7.81 -22.35
C THR A 45 11.48 6.97 -21.08
N LEU A 46 11.83 7.51 -19.91
CA LEU A 46 11.58 6.84 -18.63
C LEU A 46 10.16 7.11 -18.17
N VAL A 47 9.33 6.06 -18.07
CA VAL A 47 7.94 6.12 -17.60
C VAL A 47 7.87 5.61 -16.16
N ILE A 48 7.75 6.51 -15.18
CA ILE A 48 7.52 6.11 -13.78
C ILE A 48 6.02 5.87 -13.59
N ILE A 49 5.60 4.61 -13.57
CA ILE A 49 4.22 4.22 -13.29
C ILE A 49 4.02 4.20 -11.78
N MET A 50 3.06 4.98 -11.27
CA MET A 50 2.62 4.83 -9.89
C MET A 50 1.87 3.50 -9.76
N SER A 51 2.41 2.57 -8.97
CA SER A 51 1.77 1.26 -8.69
C SER A 51 1.51 1.00 -7.21
N LEU A 52 2.01 1.88 -6.32
CA LEU A 52 1.96 1.67 -4.88
C LEU A 52 1.64 2.95 -4.11
N ILE A 53 0.63 2.84 -3.25
CA ILE A 53 0.27 3.84 -2.24
C ILE A 53 0.39 3.20 -0.86
N LEU A 54 1.20 3.79 0.02
CA LEU A 54 1.33 3.42 1.42
C LEU A 54 0.78 4.53 2.32
N ILE A 55 -0.08 4.15 3.27
CA ILE A 55 -0.66 5.07 4.24
C ILE A 55 -0.07 4.75 5.62
N THR A 56 0.56 5.72 6.26
CA THR A 56 1.22 5.56 7.56
C THR A 56 0.76 6.61 8.56
N GLY A 57 0.91 6.33 9.85
CA GLY A 57 0.49 7.23 10.91
C GLY A 57 0.40 6.52 12.26
N MET A 58 0.17 7.29 13.32
CA MET A 58 0.02 6.73 14.66
C MET A 58 -1.17 5.76 14.74
N PRO A 59 -1.11 4.73 15.62
CA PRO A 59 -2.27 3.91 15.92
C PRO A 59 -3.48 4.77 16.30
N GLY A 60 -4.67 4.43 15.81
CA GLY A 60 -5.91 5.17 16.10
C GLY A 60 -6.11 6.48 15.33
N VAL A 61 -5.19 6.88 14.44
CA VAL A 61 -5.33 8.14 13.67
C VAL A 61 -6.41 8.12 12.59
N GLY A 62 -7.01 6.95 12.31
CA GLY A 62 -8.07 6.78 11.31
C GLY A 62 -7.59 6.28 9.94
N LYS A 63 -6.47 5.55 9.87
CA LYS A 63 -6.00 4.93 8.61
C LYS A 63 -7.03 3.97 8.03
N THR A 64 -7.60 3.10 8.88
CA THR A 64 -8.71 2.20 8.52
C THR A 64 -9.93 2.96 8.03
N THR A 65 -10.26 4.10 8.64
CA THR A 65 -11.36 4.96 8.16
C THR A 65 -11.09 5.49 6.76
N ILE A 66 -9.86 5.92 6.46
CA ILE A 66 -9.45 6.34 5.11
C ILE A 66 -9.58 5.17 4.12
N MET A 67 -9.09 3.98 4.50
CA MET A 67 -9.17 2.79 3.65
C MET A 67 -10.62 2.39 3.34
N ARG A 68 -11.50 2.43 4.34
CA ARG A 68 -12.93 2.14 4.17
C ARG A 68 -13.65 3.15 3.28
N LYS A 69 -13.46 4.46 3.54
CA LYS A 69 -14.03 5.50 2.66
C LYS A 69 -13.53 5.33 1.22
N LEU A 70 -12.26 4.96 1.04
CA LEU A 70 -11.68 4.72 -0.27
C LEU A 70 -12.29 3.48 -0.94
N SER A 71 -12.47 2.37 -0.22
CA SER A 71 -13.13 1.19 -0.79
C SER A 71 -14.56 1.49 -1.23
N ASP A 72 -15.32 2.24 -0.43
CA ASP A 72 -16.70 2.62 -0.76
C ASP A 72 -16.76 3.49 -2.03
N GLU A 73 -15.84 4.45 -2.16
CA GLU A 73 -15.69 5.28 -3.36
C GLU A 73 -15.36 4.44 -4.61
N LEU A 74 -14.40 3.50 -4.50
CA LEU A 74 -14.01 2.63 -5.61
C LEU A 74 -15.16 1.71 -6.04
N LEU A 75 -15.89 1.13 -5.07
CA LEU A 75 -17.07 0.30 -5.33
C LEU A 75 -18.20 1.10 -5.99
N THR A 76 -18.46 2.32 -5.53
CA THR A 76 -19.47 3.23 -6.12
C THR A 76 -19.14 3.56 -7.58
N ARG A 77 -17.86 3.59 -7.93
CA ARG A 77 -17.36 3.79 -9.30
C ARG A 77 -17.27 2.50 -10.12
N HIS A 78 -17.74 1.37 -9.59
CA HIS A 78 -17.62 0.05 -10.20
C HIS A 78 -16.17 -0.38 -10.52
N LEU A 79 -15.21 0.09 -9.71
CA LEU A 79 -13.82 -0.33 -9.81
C LEU A 79 -13.61 -1.57 -8.94
N PRO A 80 -13.16 -2.70 -9.52
CA PRO A 80 -12.98 -3.94 -8.76
C PRO A 80 -11.88 -3.80 -7.70
N ILE A 81 -12.19 -4.22 -6.48
CA ILE A 81 -11.23 -4.25 -5.38
C ILE A 81 -11.14 -5.65 -4.79
N THR A 82 -9.96 -6.00 -4.27
CA THR A 82 -9.71 -7.23 -3.50
C THR A 82 -8.91 -6.91 -2.26
N GLY A 83 -8.73 -7.92 -1.39
CA GLY A 83 -8.02 -7.80 -0.12
C GLY A 83 -8.94 -7.61 1.06
N PHE A 84 -8.42 -7.00 2.12
CA PHE A 84 -9.10 -6.93 3.41
C PHE A 84 -8.62 -5.73 4.23
N TYR A 85 -9.39 -5.41 5.26
CA TYR A 85 -9.03 -4.46 6.30
C TYR A 85 -9.13 -5.12 7.68
N THR A 86 -8.71 -4.40 8.71
CA THR A 86 -8.72 -4.88 10.09
C THR A 86 -9.58 -3.97 10.96
N GLU A 87 -10.34 -4.56 11.87
CA GLU A 87 -11.17 -3.81 12.82
C GLU A 87 -10.84 -4.18 14.25
N GLU A 88 -10.85 -3.18 15.13
CA GLU A 88 -10.74 -3.41 16.57
C GLU A 88 -12.02 -4.04 17.09
N VAL A 89 -11.88 -5.15 17.81
CA VAL A 89 -12.98 -5.77 18.57
C VAL A 89 -12.94 -5.19 19.97
N ARG A 90 -14.04 -4.56 20.38
CA ARG A 90 -14.20 -3.94 21.69
C ARG A 90 -15.39 -4.53 22.43
N ASP A 91 -15.24 -4.68 23.74
CA ASP A 91 -16.32 -5.09 24.62
C ASP A 91 -17.37 -3.98 24.69
N THR A 92 -18.64 -4.32 24.47
CA THR A 92 -19.73 -3.33 24.37
C THR A 92 -20.12 -2.73 25.72
N ARG A 93 -19.72 -3.33 26.84
CA ARG A 93 -20.05 -2.86 28.18
C ARG A 93 -18.93 -2.02 28.78
N SER A 94 -17.69 -2.49 28.68
CA SER A 94 -16.49 -1.86 29.26
C SER A 94 -15.75 -0.95 28.29
N GLY A 95 -15.95 -1.10 26.97
CA GLY A 95 -15.19 -0.38 25.94
C GLY A 95 -13.77 -0.91 25.71
N ASP A 96 -13.37 -1.94 26.47
CA ASP A 96 -12.04 -2.53 26.41
C ASP A 96 -11.78 -3.24 25.07
N ARG A 97 -10.57 -3.06 24.53
CA ARG A 97 -10.17 -3.72 23.29
C ARG A 97 -9.82 -5.19 23.53
N LEU A 98 -10.73 -6.07 23.11
CA LEU A 98 -10.68 -7.53 23.18
C LEU A 98 -9.77 -8.16 22.11
N GLY A 99 -9.58 -7.50 20.97
CA GLY A 99 -8.77 -8.05 19.89
C GLY A 99 -8.93 -7.31 18.58
N PHE A 100 -8.64 -8.02 17.49
CA PHE A 100 -8.70 -7.53 16.13
C PHE A 100 -9.26 -8.61 15.22
N ASP A 101 -10.08 -8.20 14.27
CA ASP A 101 -10.59 -9.04 13.21
C ASP A 101 -10.05 -8.61 11.87
N VAL A 102 -9.81 -9.59 11.00
CA VAL A 102 -9.70 -9.35 9.56
C VAL A 102 -11.10 -9.38 8.96
N VAL A 103 -11.38 -8.41 8.07
CA VAL A 103 -12.67 -8.26 7.38
C VAL A 103 -12.41 -8.02 5.90
N THR A 104 -13.01 -8.83 5.03
CA THR A 104 -12.93 -8.62 3.58
C THR A 104 -13.85 -7.49 3.15
N PHE A 105 -13.62 -6.94 1.95
CA PHE A 105 -14.55 -5.95 1.36
C PHE A 105 -15.91 -6.55 0.96
N THR A 106 -16.06 -7.88 1.00
CA THR A 106 -17.32 -8.61 0.85
C THR A 106 -18.05 -8.82 2.19
N GLY A 107 -17.45 -8.44 3.32
CA GLY A 107 -18.05 -8.49 4.65
C GLY A 107 -17.77 -9.77 5.44
N GLU A 108 -17.02 -10.72 4.89
CA GLU A 108 -16.58 -11.91 5.62
C GLU A 108 -15.58 -11.50 6.71
N ARG A 109 -15.60 -12.21 7.85
CA ARG A 109 -14.84 -11.84 9.04
C ARG A 109 -14.18 -13.05 9.69
N ALA A 110 -12.95 -12.88 10.16
CA ALA A 110 -12.26 -13.88 10.98
C ALA A 110 -11.39 -13.21 12.07
N PRO A 111 -11.16 -13.89 13.21
CA PRO A 111 -10.22 -13.44 14.22
C PRO A 111 -8.80 -13.28 13.66
N LEU A 112 -8.19 -12.10 13.83
CA LEU A 112 -6.75 -11.90 13.64
C LEU A 112 -6.00 -12.10 14.95
N ALA A 113 -6.48 -11.49 16.04
CA ALA A 113 -5.89 -11.63 17.35
C ALA A 113 -6.90 -11.42 18.47
N ARG A 114 -6.65 -12.01 19.64
CA ARG A 114 -7.46 -11.91 20.86
C ARG A 114 -6.58 -11.73 22.08
N ILE A 115 -7.12 -11.17 23.16
CA ILE A 115 -6.42 -11.15 24.45
C ILE A 115 -6.04 -12.59 24.82
N GLY A 116 -4.77 -12.80 25.12
CA GLY A 116 -4.24 -14.12 25.45
C GLY A 116 -2.72 -14.13 25.54
N SER A 117 -2.20 -15.29 25.96
CA SER A 117 -0.76 -15.54 26.13
C SER A 117 -0.24 -16.68 25.25
N ARG A 118 -1.08 -17.29 24.42
CA ARG A 118 -0.69 -18.32 23.45
C ARG A 118 0.13 -17.72 22.31
N ALA A 119 1.33 -18.23 22.09
CA ALA A 119 2.18 -17.79 20.99
C ALA A 119 1.58 -18.13 19.60
N PRO A 120 1.87 -17.32 18.56
CA PRO A 120 2.67 -16.10 18.61
C PRO A 120 1.89 -14.90 19.19
N CYS A 121 2.59 -14.05 19.95
CA CYS A 121 1.98 -12.89 20.60
C CYS A 121 2.54 -11.56 20.07
N VAL A 122 1.72 -10.52 20.15
CA VAL A 122 2.11 -9.11 19.98
C VAL A 122 1.52 -8.30 21.15
N GLY A 123 2.38 -7.97 22.12
CA GLY A 123 1.91 -7.42 23.40
C GLY A 123 1.03 -8.44 24.13
N ARG A 124 -0.16 -8.01 24.57
CA ARG A 124 -1.14 -8.87 25.28
C ARG A 124 -2.05 -9.71 24.35
N TYR A 125 -1.79 -9.69 23.05
CA TYR A 125 -2.65 -10.33 22.06
C TYR A 125 -1.98 -11.56 21.47
N SER A 126 -2.66 -12.70 21.58
CA SER A 126 -2.37 -13.93 20.84
C SER A 126 -2.89 -13.81 19.42
N VAL A 127 -2.06 -14.12 18.44
CA VAL A 127 -2.45 -14.08 17.02
C VAL A 127 -3.10 -15.41 16.64
N CYS A 128 -4.31 -15.32 16.09
CA CYS A 128 -5.10 -16.43 15.58
C CYS A 128 -4.66 -16.74 14.14
N VAL A 129 -3.45 -17.32 13.99
CA VAL A 129 -2.80 -17.48 12.67
C VAL A 129 -3.65 -18.30 11.70
N ALA A 130 -4.23 -19.43 12.14
CA ALA A 130 -5.02 -20.29 11.27
C ALA A 130 -6.30 -19.62 10.78
N GLU A 131 -7.01 -18.94 11.68
CA GLU A 131 -8.24 -18.22 11.40
C GLU A 131 -7.97 -17.01 10.50
N PHE A 132 -6.89 -16.29 10.77
CA PHE A 132 -6.42 -15.20 9.91
C PHE A 132 -6.11 -15.72 8.51
N GLU A 133 -5.31 -16.77 8.38
CA GLU A 133 -4.89 -17.32 7.09
C GLU A 133 -6.06 -17.81 6.25
N HIS A 134 -7.06 -18.45 6.89
CA HIS A 134 -8.25 -18.96 6.21
C HIS A 134 -9.00 -17.87 5.43
N LEU A 135 -9.00 -16.62 5.92
CA LEU A 135 -9.69 -15.51 5.25
C LEU A 135 -8.73 -14.60 4.47
N ALA A 136 -7.59 -14.25 5.06
CA ALA A 136 -6.65 -13.28 4.50
C ALA A 136 -5.96 -13.81 3.23
N LEU A 137 -5.57 -15.08 3.19
CA LEU A 137 -4.82 -15.61 2.04
C LEU A 137 -5.71 -15.69 0.78
N PRO A 138 -6.94 -16.22 0.82
CA PRO A 138 -7.84 -16.17 -0.33
C PRO A 138 -8.14 -14.74 -0.76
N ALA A 139 -8.37 -13.82 0.18
CA ALA A 139 -8.63 -12.41 -0.12
C ALA A 139 -7.45 -11.73 -0.84
N LEU A 140 -6.20 -12.09 -0.50
CA LEU A 140 -5.02 -11.65 -1.25
C LEU A 140 -4.89 -12.33 -2.62
N ASP A 141 -5.19 -13.63 -2.72
CA ASP A 141 -5.02 -14.39 -3.96
C ASP A 141 -6.08 -14.05 -5.01
N ALA A 142 -7.24 -13.52 -4.59
CA ALA A 142 -8.26 -12.95 -5.48
C ALA A 142 -7.72 -11.84 -6.40
N ARG A 143 -6.63 -11.15 -6.01
CA ARG A 143 -5.97 -10.13 -6.83
C ARG A 143 -5.57 -10.63 -8.23
N ARG A 144 -5.30 -11.94 -8.38
CA ARG A 144 -4.89 -12.56 -9.64
C ARG A 144 -6.00 -12.52 -10.70
N GLN A 145 -7.24 -12.29 -10.28
CA GLN A 145 -8.42 -12.19 -11.13
C GLN A 145 -8.84 -10.74 -11.36
N LEU A 146 -8.10 -9.75 -10.82
CA LEU A 146 -8.41 -8.35 -11.03
C LEU A 146 -8.22 -7.97 -12.51
N PRO A 147 -9.16 -7.21 -13.11
CA PRO A 147 -8.92 -6.59 -14.40
C PRO A 147 -7.89 -5.45 -14.27
N LYS A 148 -7.47 -4.88 -15.41
CA LYS A 148 -6.51 -3.76 -15.46
C LYS A 148 -6.96 -2.50 -14.70
N THR A 149 -8.24 -2.37 -14.42
CA THR A 149 -8.87 -1.29 -13.65
C THR A 149 -9.09 -1.64 -12.19
N GLY A 150 -8.57 -2.78 -11.73
CA GLY A 150 -8.71 -3.23 -10.36
C GLY A 150 -7.57 -2.79 -9.44
N ALA A 151 -7.80 -2.84 -8.13
CA ALA A 151 -6.78 -2.59 -7.12
C ALA A 151 -6.83 -3.60 -5.97
N LEU A 152 -5.65 -3.89 -5.40
CA LEU A 152 -5.54 -4.60 -4.13
C LEU A 152 -5.50 -3.57 -3.00
N LEU A 153 -6.38 -3.72 -2.01
CA LEU A 153 -6.42 -2.88 -0.81
C LEU A 153 -6.08 -3.75 0.42
N LEU A 154 -5.22 -3.25 1.30
CA LEU A 154 -4.79 -3.97 2.50
C LEU A 154 -4.60 -3.05 3.71
N ASP A 155 -5.35 -3.28 4.78
CA ASP A 155 -5.21 -2.54 6.04
C ASP A 155 -5.14 -3.52 7.23
N GLU A 156 -4.00 -3.79 7.88
CA GLU A 156 -2.66 -3.19 7.77
C GLU A 156 -1.61 -4.27 7.48
N ILE A 157 -0.47 -3.88 6.90
CA ILE A 157 0.74 -4.73 6.90
C ILE A 157 1.46 -4.47 8.24
N GLY A 158 1.07 -5.21 9.27
CA GLY A 158 1.52 -4.97 10.64
C GLY A 158 2.23 -6.16 11.28
N ARG A 159 2.59 -5.99 12.56
CA ARG A 159 3.31 -7.02 13.34
C ARG A 159 2.50 -8.28 13.58
N MET A 160 1.18 -8.20 13.57
CA MET A 160 0.29 -9.33 13.86
C MET A 160 0.15 -10.22 12.62
N GLU A 161 -0.13 -9.60 11.47
CA GLU A 161 -0.27 -10.22 10.16
C GLU A 161 1.04 -10.90 9.73
N LEU A 162 2.18 -10.24 9.98
CA LEU A 162 3.52 -10.77 9.73
C LEU A 162 3.94 -11.90 10.69
N LYS A 163 3.06 -12.40 11.59
CA LYS A 163 3.29 -13.68 12.28
C LYS A 163 2.96 -14.89 11.43
N SER A 164 2.20 -14.71 10.33
CA SER A 164 1.93 -15.77 9.35
C SER A 164 3.06 -15.83 8.31
N SER A 165 3.75 -16.97 8.24
CA SER A 165 4.76 -17.22 7.20
C SER A 165 4.12 -17.33 5.81
N ALA A 166 2.90 -17.89 5.73
CA ALA A 166 2.14 -17.96 4.49
C ALA A 166 1.79 -16.56 3.96
N PHE A 167 1.35 -15.66 4.83
CA PHE A 167 1.07 -14.26 4.51
C PHE A 167 2.32 -13.53 4.02
N ILE A 168 3.47 -13.69 4.69
CA ILE A 168 4.76 -13.16 4.21
C ILE A 168 5.06 -13.67 2.79
N GLY A 169 4.83 -14.95 2.51
CA GLY A 169 4.98 -15.53 1.18
C GLY A 169 4.11 -14.84 0.11
N ARG A 170 2.84 -14.54 0.44
CA ARG A 170 1.94 -13.79 -0.47
C ARG A 170 2.40 -12.34 -0.64
N MET A 171 2.82 -11.69 0.44
CA MET A 171 3.35 -10.33 0.39
C MET A 171 4.60 -10.23 -0.48
N ASN A 172 5.50 -11.20 -0.44
CA ASN A 172 6.67 -11.25 -1.32
C ASN A 172 6.27 -11.38 -2.81
N ALA A 173 5.20 -12.11 -3.12
CA ALA A 173 4.66 -12.15 -4.48
C ALA A 173 4.04 -10.80 -4.90
N ILE A 174 3.26 -10.18 -4.02
CA ILE A 174 2.68 -8.84 -4.22
C ILE A 174 3.79 -7.81 -4.47
N VAL A 175 4.87 -7.81 -3.68
CA VAL A 175 6.03 -6.92 -3.87
C VAL A 175 6.59 -7.04 -5.30
N ARG A 176 6.75 -8.26 -5.82
CA ARG A 176 7.22 -8.48 -7.20
C ARG A 176 6.23 -7.96 -8.25
N GLU A 177 4.94 -8.23 -8.08
CA GLU A 177 3.89 -7.77 -8.99
C GLU A 177 3.78 -6.24 -9.05
N VAL A 178 3.88 -5.58 -7.89
CA VAL A 178 3.86 -4.11 -7.74
C VAL A 178 5.11 -3.49 -8.32
N THR A 179 6.29 -4.08 -8.07
CA THR A 179 7.58 -3.64 -8.65
C THR A 179 7.56 -3.72 -10.17
N ALA A 180 6.90 -4.73 -10.75
CA ALA A 180 6.71 -4.88 -12.18
C ALA A 180 5.61 -3.95 -12.76
N GLY A 181 4.97 -3.11 -11.94
CA GLY A 181 3.90 -2.21 -12.36
C GLY A 181 2.61 -2.92 -12.77
N LYS A 182 2.42 -4.20 -12.39
CA LYS A 182 1.29 -5.05 -12.81
C LYS A 182 0.11 -5.00 -11.86
N LEU A 183 0.33 -4.53 -10.64
CA LEU A 183 -0.67 -4.52 -9.58
C LEU A 183 -0.75 -3.14 -8.92
N PRO A 184 -1.85 -2.40 -9.13
CA PRO A 184 -2.18 -1.25 -8.31
C PRO A 184 -2.43 -1.71 -6.87
N PHE A 185 -1.58 -1.26 -5.93
CA PHE A 185 -1.63 -1.70 -4.54
C PHE A 185 -1.72 -0.50 -3.60
N ILE A 186 -2.70 -0.56 -2.69
CA ILE A 186 -2.93 0.47 -1.67
C ILE A 186 -2.91 -0.24 -0.33
N ALA A 187 -1.97 0.12 0.53
CA ALA A 187 -1.83 -0.51 1.83
C ALA A 187 -1.63 0.48 2.96
N THR A 188 -2.05 0.13 4.17
CA THR A 188 -1.61 0.84 5.36
C THR A 188 -0.41 0.12 5.98
N ILE A 189 0.47 0.89 6.63
CA ILE A 189 1.65 0.41 7.34
C ILE A 189 1.79 1.14 8.68
N PRO A 190 2.44 0.52 9.68
CA PRO A 190 2.70 1.18 10.95
C PRO A 190 3.70 2.32 10.76
N LEU A 191 3.57 3.36 11.58
CA LEU A 191 4.55 4.45 11.62
C LEU A 191 5.96 3.93 11.97
N LYS A 192 6.02 3.02 12.94
CA LYS A 192 7.25 2.32 13.35
C LYS A 192 7.28 0.94 12.68
N ALA A 193 7.88 0.89 11.50
CA ALA A 193 7.99 -0.31 10.66
C ALA A 193 9.39 -0.94 10.64
N ALA A 194 10.27 -0.56 11.57
CA ALA A 194 11.63 -1.10 11.61
C ALA A 194 11.63 -2.61 11.86
N GLY A 195 12.44 -3.36 11.12
CA GLY A 195 12.53 -4.81 11.21
C GLY A 195 11.37 -5.56 10.53
N MET A 196 10.63 -4.89 9.65
CA MET A 196 9.59 -5.51 8.82
C MET A 196 10.02 -5.45 7.35
N ASP A 197 10.80 -6.44 6.92
CA ASP A 197 11.45 -6.47 5.60
C ASP A 197 10.50 -6.22 4.44
N VAL A 198 9.28 -6.79 4.50
CA VAL A 198 8.22 -6.57 3.49
C VAL A 198 7.93 -5.08 3.32
N ILE A 199 7.81 -4.33 4.41
CA ILE A 199 7.50 -2.90 4.37
C ILE A 199 8.71 -2.11 3.85
N GLU A 200 9.93 -2.50 4.23
CA GLU A 200 11.14 -1.87 3.71
C GLU A 200 11.28 -2.08 2.20
N GLN A 201 10.98 -3.27 1.71
CA GLN A 201 10.95 -3.57 0.28
C GLN A 201 9.92 -2.72 -0.45
N LEU A 202 8.68 -2.65 0.06
CA LEU A 202 7.62 -1.82 -0.51
C LEU A 202 8.02 -0.35 -0.61
N LYS A 203 8.64 0.20 0.45
CA LYS A 203 9.12 1.60 0.47
C LYS A 203 10.22 1.90 -0.55
N ARG A 204 10.98 0.88 -0.99
CA ARG A 204 12.05 1.01 -2.00
C ARG A 204 11.53 0.90 -3.44
N ILE A 205 10.27 0.53 -3.64
CA ILE A 205 9.68 0.42 -4.98
C ILE A 205 9.62 1.81 -5.62
N THR A 206 10.13 1.90 -6.86
CA THR A 206 10.06 3.14 -7.65
C THR A 206 8.61 3.46 -7.96
N GLY A 207 8.18 4.70 -7.68
CA GLY A 207 6.77 5.11 -7.82
C GLY A 207 5.90 4.86 -6.57
N CYS A 208 6.47 4.35 -5.47
CA CYS A 208 5.80 4.28 -4.17
C CYS A 208 5.51 5.70 -3.64
N GLN A 209 4.24 5.97 -3.35
CA GLN A 209 3.82 7.19 -2.63
C GLN A 209 3.47 6.86 -1.18
N ILE A 210 4.00 7.65 -0.24
CA ILE A 210 3.77 7.43 1.19
C ILE A 210 3.02 8.64 1.75
N PHE A 211 1.82 8.40 2.28
CA PHE A 211 0.93 9.39 2.86
C PHE A 211 0.95 9.29 4.38
N HIS A 212 1.29 10.39 5.07
CA HIS A 212 1.39 10.42 6.53
C HIS A 212 0.17 11.09 7.17
N VAL A 213 -0.71 10.26 7.73
CA VAL A 213 -1.94 10.67 8.40
C VAL A 213 -1.64 11.14 9.82
N LYS A 214 -2.19 12.30 10.18
CA LYS A 214 -2.20 12.93 11.50
C LYS A 214 -3.64 13.28 11.85
N PRO A 215 -3.99 13.45 13.14
CA PRO A 215 -5.34 13.88 13.52
C PRO A 215 -5.76 15.18 12.83
N SER A 216 -4.82 16.13 12.67
CA SER A 216 -5.08 17.45 12.09
C SER A 216 -5.27 17.48 10.56
N ASN A 217 -4.84 16.43 9.83
CA ASN A 217 -4.88 16.43 8.37
C ASN A 217 -5.76 15.31 7.79
N ARG A 218 -6.53 14.59 8.62
CA ARG A 218 -7.21 13.35 8.21
C ARG A 218 -8.11 13.52 6.99
N GLU A 219 -8.92 14.58 6.95
CA GLU A 219 -9.85 14.82 5.83
C GLU A 219 -9.11 15.22 4.55
N GLN A 220 -8.14 16.12 4.65
CA GLN A 220 -7.26 16.47 3.52
C GLN A 220 -6.52 15.22 3.00
N MET A 221 -6.01 14.39 3.90
CA MET A 221 -5.24 13.20 3.57
C MET A 221 -6.10 12.15 2.87
N TYR A 222 -7.37 12.02 3.27
CA TYR A 222 -8.33 11.21 2.53
C TYR A 222 -8.45 11.68 1.07
N ASP A 223 -8.61 12.98 0.84
CA ASP A 223 -8.72 13.52 -0.52
C ASP A 223 -7.46 13.31 -1.36
N GLU A 224 -6.28 13.48 -0.77
CA GLU A 224 -5.00 13.24 -1.43
C GLU A 224 -4.83 11.76 -1.81
N VAL A 225 -5.09 10.85 -0.88
CA VAL A 225 -5.06 9.39 -1.12
C VAL A 225 -6.08 8.99 -2.19
N ARG A 226 -7.31 9.52 -2.11
CA ARG A 226 -8.36 9.27 -3.10
C ARG A 226 -7.92 9.69 -4.50
N LYS A 227 -7.41 10.92 -4.66
CA LYS A 227 -6.91 11.42 -5.95
C LYS A 227 -5.78 10.54 -6.49
N ALA A 228 -4.81 10.19 -5.64
CA ALA A 228 -3.70 9.32 -6.02
C ALA A 228 -4.19 7.93 -6.44
N ALA A 229 -5.14 7.33 -5.70
CA ALA A 229 -5.70 6.02 -6.03
C ALA A 229 -6.45 6.03 -7.37
N LEU A 230 -7.29 7.03 -7.62
CA LEU A 230 -8.04 7.13 -8.88
C LEU A 230 -7.11 7.33 -10.09
N LEU A 231 -6.06 8.14 -9.91
CA LEU A 231 -4.99 8.31 -10.90
C LEU A 231 -4.24 6.99 -11.13
N MET A 232 -3.85 6.29 -10.06
CA MET A 232 -3.18 5.00 -10.10
C MET A 232 -4.00 3.94 -10.85
N ILE A 233 -5.31 3.91 -10.65
CA ILE A 233 -6.26 2.98 -11.30
C ILE A 233 -6.63 3.44 -12.73
N GLY A 234 -6.17 4.61 -13.15
CA GLY A 234 -6.28 5.08 -14.54
C GLY A 234 -7.64 5.64 -14.87
N THR A 235 -8.35 6.12 -13.85
CA THR A 235 -9.63 6.80 -14.01
C THR A 235 -9.41 8.31 -14.11
N VAL A 236 -10.15 8.95 -15.00
CA VAL A 236 -10.20 10.42 -15.08
C VAL A 236 -10.95 10.92 -13.85
N LEU A 237 -10.34 11.83 -13.07
CA LEU A 237 -11.02 12.51 -11.98
C LEU A 237 -12.20 13.31 -12.57
N PRO A 238 -13.43 13.19 -12.04
CA PRO A 238 -14.51 14.06 -12.48
C PRO A 238 -14.12 15.52 -12.20
N ARG A 239 -14.43 16.39 -13.16
CA ARG A 239 -14.17 17.84 -13.09
C ARG A 239 -14.93 18.49 -11.94
#